data_AF-F7JKS5-F1
#
_entry.id   AF-F7JKS5-F1
#
_cell.length_a   1.000
_cell.length_b   1.000
_cell.length_c   1.000
_cell.angle_alpha   90.00
_cell.angle_beta   90.00
_cell.angle_gamma   90.00
#
_symmetry.space_group_name_H-M   'P 1'
#
loop_
_entity.id
_entity.type
_entity.pdbx_description
1 polymer ?
#
loop_
_entity_poly.entity_id
_entity_poly.type
_entity_poly.pdbx_seq_one_letter_code
_entity_poly.pdbx_strand_id
1 'polypeptide(L)'
;MQIEVVKDILFNVIGIVGLLAIIIAFIWWILEALNRLFKISKYIIMYHEYKRREDLYDLKNKLIVSKDGSISYSCVGDIDEQIDILDKAIKARKKIKKLREDHFS
;
A
#
# COMPACT_ATOMS: atom_id res chain seq x y z
N MET A 1 43.71 4.47 54.49
CA MET A 1 43.70 3.07 54.02
C MET A 1 42.30 2.51 53.79
N GLN A 2 41.47 2.16 54.80
CA GLN A 2 40.16 1.54 54.55
C GLN A 2 39.17 2.44 53.78
N ILE A 3 39.12 3.75 54.07
CA ILE A 3 38.20 4.71 53.43
C ILE A 3 38.57 4.98 51.95
N GLU A 4 39.86 4.98 51.61
CA GLU A 4 40.33 5.19 50.24
C GLU A 4 39.98 3.99 49.35
N VAL A 5 40.16 2.77 49.86
CA VAL A 5 39.79 1.54 49.15
C VAL A 5 38.28 1.48 48.89
N VAL A 6 37.45 1.90 49.86
CA VAL A 6 35.99 1.96 49.68
C VAL A 6 35.60 2.99 48.62
N LYS A 7 36.25 4.17 48.58
CA LYS A 7 36.00 5.19 47.55
C LYS A 7 36.33 4.68 46.15
N ASP A 8 37.48 4.04 45.98
CA ASP A 8 37.91 3.53 44.66
C ASP A 8 36.97 2.44 44.13
N ILE A 9 36.51 1.54 45.00
CA ILE A 9 35.52 0.52 44.63
C ILE A 9 34.20 1.18 44.23
N LEU A 10 33.74 2.18 44.98
CA LEU A 10 32.48 2.88 44.69
C LEU A 10 32.53 3.63 43.35
N PHE A 11 33.64 4.30 43.05
CA PHE A 11 33.84 4.98 41.76
C PHE A 11 33.86 4.01 40.58
N ASN A 12 34.52 2.86 40.73
CA ASN A 12 34.51 1.83 39.70
C ASN A 12 33.10 1.27 39.46
N VAL A 13 32.33 1.01 40.52
CA VAL A 13 30.94 0.54 40.38
C VAL A 13 30.08 1.58 39.67
N ILE A 14 30.18 2.86 40.04
CA ILE A 14 29.44 3.94 39.38
C ILE A 14 29.85 4.07 37.91
N GLY A 15 31.15 3.94 37.59
CA GLY A 15 31.64 3.96 36.21
C GLY A 15 31.05 2.84 35.36
N ILE A 16 31.02 1.61 35.88
CA ILE A 16 30.45 0.45 35.18
C ILE A 16 28.94 0.62 34.99
N VAL A 17 28.21 1.04 36.02
CA VAL A 17 26.76 1.25 35.95
C VAL A 17 26.41 2.38 34.97
N GLY A 18 27.18 3.46 34.97
CA GLY A 18 27.02 4.57 34.03
C GLY A 18 27.24 4.12 32.58
N LEU A 19 28.27 3.32 32.32
CA LEU A 19 28.54 2.78 31.00
C LEU A 19 27.41 1.87 30.51
N LEU A 20 26.89 1.00 31.40
CA LEU A 20 25.76 0.13 31.09
C LEU A 20 24.50 0.94 30.76
N ALA A 21 24.21 2.01 31.50
CA ALA A 21 23.07 2.88 31.23
C ALA A 21 23.17 3.54 29.84
N ILE A 22 24.36 4.00 29.45
CA ILE A 22 24.61 4.57 28.12
C ILE A 22 24.38 3.53 27.02
N ILE A 23 24.88 2.30 27.21
CA ILE A 23 24.69 1.21 26.25
C ILE A 23 23.19 0.90 26.08
N ILE A 24 22.45 0.81 27.18
CA ILE A 24 21.00 0.55 27.14
C ILE A 24 20.25 1.68 26.42
N ALA A 25 20.60 2.94 26.69
CA ALA A 25 20.01 4.09 26.00
C ALA A 25 20.28 4.04 24.49
N PHE A 26 21.49 3.64 24.08
CA PHE A 26 21.84 3.46 22.67
C PHE A 26 21.03 2.35 22.02
N ILE A 27 20.90 1.19 22.68
CA ILE A 27 20.10 0.07 22.18
C ILE A 27 18.64 0.50 22.01
N TRP A 28 18.09 1.21 23.00
CA TRP A 28 16.72 1.74 22.93
C TRP A 28 16.53 2.66 21.72
N TRP A 29 17.47 3.58 21.50
CA TRP A 29 17.42 4.50 20.38
C TRP A 29 17.48 3.78 19.02
N ILE A 30 18.32 2.76 18.89
CA ILE A 30 18.41 1.92 17.68
C ILE A 30 17.09 1.17 17.42
N LEU A 31 16.49 0.59 18.46
CA LEU A 31 15.22 -0.12 18.34
C LEU A 31 14.08 0.81 17.87
N GLU A 32 14.00 2.02 18.41
CA GLU A 32 13.00 3.01 18.01
C GLU A 32 13.23 3.47 16.55
N ALA A 33 14.48 3.69 16.15
CA ALA A 33 14.82 4.03 14.77
C ALA A 33 14.42 2.91 13.79
N LEU A 34 14.72 1.65 14.13
CA LEU A 34 14.31 0.47 13.35
C LEU A 34 12.79 0.37 13.26
N ASN A 35 12.06 0.54 14.36
CA ASN A 35 10.60 0.51 14.39
C ASN A 35 9.98 1.56 13.43
N ARG A 36 10.52 2.78 13.42
CA ARG A 36 10.09 3.83 12.48
C ARG A 36 10.40 3.47 11.03
N LEU A 37 11.58 2.94 10.75
CA LEU A 37 11.95 2.45 9.42
C LEU A 37 11.02 1.35 8.92
N PHE A 38 10.66 0.38 9.76
CA PHE A 38 9.72 -0.68 9.41
C PHE A 38 8.30 -0.15 9.15
N LYS A 39 7.86 0.86 9.90
CA LYS A 39 6.56 1.51 9.62
C LYS A 39 6.59 2.21 8.26
N ILE A 40 7.64 2.98 7.97
CA ILE A 40 7.79 3.68 6.69
C ILE A 40 7.86 2.68 5.54
N SER A 41 8.65 1.61 5.67
CA SER A 41 8.75 0.60 4.63
C SER A 41 7.42 -0.10 4.37
N LYS A 42 6.64 -0.41 5.43
CA LYS A 42 5.28 -0.95 5.29
C LYS A 42 4.37 -0.01 4.49
N TYR A 43 4.42 1.29 4.76
CA TYR A 43 3.64 2.28 4.00
C TYR A 43 4.05 2.32 2.53
N ILE A 44 5.36 2.28 2.24
CA ILE A 44 5.88 2.29 0.88
C ILE A 44 5.46 1.02 0.13
N ILE A 45 5.58 -0.15 0.76
CA ILE A 45 5.16 -1.43 0.18
C ILE A 45 3.66 -1.41 -0.11
N MET A 46 2.84 -0.99 0.86
CA MET A 46 1.40 -0.89 0.70
C MET A 46 1.01 0.06 -0.44
N TYR A 47 1.68 1.21 -0.55
CA TYR A 47 1.48 2.15 -1.65
C TYR A 47 1.85 1.53 -3.01
N HIS A 48 2.98 0.84 -3.09
CA HIS A 48 3.40 0.17 -4.33
C HIS A 48 2.47 -0.98 -4.71
N GLU A 49 1.98 -1.77 -3.74
CA GLU A 49 0.98 -2.80 -3.99
C GLU A 49 -0.34 -2.22 -4.45
N TYR A 50 -0.79 -1.12 -3.84
CA TYR A 50 -1.98 -0.39 -4.27
C TYR A 50 -1.84 0.11 -5.70
N LYS A 51 -0.75 0.81 -6.02
CA LYS A 51 -0.48 1.34 -7.37
C LYS A 51 -0.34 0.23 -8.42
N ARG A 52 0.21 -0.93 -8.05
CA ARG A 52 0.32 -2.09 -8.94
C ARG A 52 -1.04 -2.73 -9.24
N ARG A 53 -2.02 -2.56 -8.36
CA ARG A 53 -3.39 -3.11 -8.48
C ARG A 53 -4.44 -2.00 -8.61
N GLU A 54 -4.04 -0.82 -9.09
CA GLU A 54 -4.91 0.35 -9.18
C GLU A 54 -6.17 0.05 -10.02
N ASP A 55 -6.04 -0.80 -11.03
CA ASP A 55 -7.14 -1.35 -11.86
C ASP A 55 -8.16 -2.22 -11.09
N LEU A 56 -7.69 -2.98 -10.09
CA LEU A 56 -8.55 -3.79 -9.23
C LEU A 56 -9.30 -2.94 -8.21
N TYR A 57 -8.70 -1.84 -7.76
CA TYR A 57 -9.33 -0.88 -6.85
C TYR A 57 -10.10 0.24 -7.57
N ASP A 58 -9.93 0.38 -8.88
CA ASP A 58 -10.77 1.23 -9.69
C ASP A 58 -12.20 0.67 -9.66
N LEU A 59 -13.08 1.39 -8.97
CA LEU A 59 -14.49 1.07 -8.87
C LEU A 59 -15.24 1.49 -10.13
N LYS A 60 -14.61 2.25 -11.04
CA LYS A 60 -15.21 2.62 -12.32
C LYS A 60 -15.58 1.37 -13.10
N ASN A 61 -16.78 1.40 -13.66
CA ASN A 61 -17.37 0.35 -14.47
C ASN A 61 -17.57 -0.98 -13.72
N LYS A 62 -17.72 -0.94 -12.38
CA LYS A 62 -18.04 -2.12 -11.56
C LYS A 62 -19.47 -2.08 -11.03
N LEU A 63 -20.10 -3.26 -11.00
CA LEU A 63 -21.42 -3.49 -10.42
C LEU A 63 -21.25 -4.13 -9.04
N ILE A 64 -21.78 -3.48 -8.00
CA ILE A 64 -21.87 -4.05 -6.67
C ILE A 64 -23.21 -4.78 -6.57
N VAL A 65 -23.15 -6.09 -6.43
CA VAL A 65 -24.32 -6.98 -6.37
C VAL A 65 -24.49 -7.49 -4.93
N SER A 66 -25.69 -7.37 -4.40
CA SER A 66 -26.06 -7.92 -3.09
C SER A 66 -26.17 -9.44 -3.13
N LYS A 67 -26.19 -10.07 -1.96
CA LYS A 67 -26.27 -11.54 -1.83
C LYS A 67 -27.52 -12.16 -2.44
N ASP A 68 -28.57 -11.37 -2.63
CA ASP A 68 -29.82 -11.73 -3.29
C ASP A 68 -29.79 -11.56 -4.82
N GLY A 69 -28.66 -11.13 -5.38
CA GLY A 69 -28.49 -10.87 -6.80
C GLY A 69 -28.97 -9.48 -7.24
N SER A 70 -29.46 -8.64 -6.33
CA SER A 70 -29.87 -7.28 -6.66
C SER A 70 -28.65 -6.36 -6.86
N ILE A 71 -28.70 -5.49 -7.86
CA ILE A 71 -27.65 -4.47 -8.05
C ILE A 71 -27.87 -3.38 -7.01
N SER A 72 -26.92 -3.22 -6.09
CA SER A 72 -27.02 -2.23 -5.01
C SER A 72 -26.41 -0.89 -5.42
N TYR A 73 -25.31 -0.90 -6.18
CA TYR A 73 -24.64 0.30 -6.68
C TYR A 73 -23.94 0.01 -8.01
N SER A 74 -24.07 0.93 -8.96
CA SER A 74 -23.24 0.95 -10.18
C SER A 74 -22.31 2.16 -10.12
N CYS A 75 -21.00 1.92 -9.96
CA CYS A 75 -20.02 2.97 -10.24
C CYS A 75 -19.77 2.97 -11.74
N VAL A 76 -20.57 3.74 -12.47
CA VAL A 76 -20.33 3.99 -13.90
C VAL A 76 -19.21 5.03 -13.97
N GLY A 77 -18.16 4.75 -14.75
CA GLY A 77 -17.10 5.72 -15.04
C GLY A 77 -17.63 6.89 -15.86
N ASP A 78 -16.75 7.60 -16.57
CA ASP A 78 -17.19 8.68 -17.45
C ASP A 78 -18.18 8.15 -18.50
N ILE A 79 -19.40 8.68 -18.48
CA ILE A 79 -20.49 8.25 -19.36
C ILE A 79 -20.14 8.58 -20.81
N ASP A 80 -19.42 9.68 -21.06
CA ASP A 80 -19.03 10.08 -22.41
C ASP A 80 -18.01 9.10 -23.00
N GLU A 81 -17.10 8.59 -22.17
CA GLU A 81 -16.13 7.55 -22.57
C GLU A 81 -16.84 6.23 -22.91
N GLN A 82 -17.86 5.84 -22.14
CA GLN A 82 -18.66 4.66 -22.45
C GLN A 82 -19.46 4.81 -23.74
N ILE A 83 -20.03 6.00 -23.99
CA ILE A 83 -20.73 6.31 -25.23
C ILE A 83 -19.79 6.16 -26.43
N ASP A 84 -18.56 6.70 -26.37
CA ASP A 84 -17.58 6.59 -27.45
C ASP A 84 -17.17 5.12 -27.74
N ILE A 85 -16.98 4.31 -26.69
CA ILE A 85 -16.69 2.87 -26.83
C ILE A 85 -17.85 2.15 -27.53
N LEU A 86 -19.09 2.42 -27.12
CA LEU A 86 -20.29 1.83 -27.72
C LEU A 86 -20.44 2.24 -29.19
N ASP A 87 -20.19 3.51 -29.51
CA ASP A 87 -20.29 4.03 -30.87
C ASP A 87 -19.25 3.38 -31.81
N LYS A 88 -18.02 3.19 -31.31
CA LYS A 88 -16.97 2.42 -32.02
C LYS A 88 -17.40 0.98 -32.28
N ALA A 89 -17.98 0.31 -31.28
CA ALA A 89 -18.47 -1.06 -31.42
C ALA A 89 -19.60 -1.16 -32.46
N ILE A 90 -20.54 -0.21 -32.46
CA ILE A 90 -21.63 -0.12 -33.45
C ILE A 90 -21.06 0.04 -34.86
N LYS A 91 -20.09 0.95 -35.06
CA LYS A 91 -19.44 1.15 -36.37
C LYS A 91 -18.75 -0.13 -36.86
N ALA A 92 -18.04 -0.83 -35.97
CA ALA A 92 -17.39 -2.11 -36.32
C ALA A 92 -18.41 -3.18 -36.73
N ARG A 93 -19.53 -3.31 -36.00
CA ARG A 93 -20.61 -4.25 -36.35
C ARG A 93 -21.26 -3.92 -37.68
N LYS A 94 -21.49 -2.64 -38.00
CA LYS A 94 -21.99 -2.21 -39.32
C LYS A 94 -21.03 -2.59 -40.45
N LYS A 95 -19.71 -2.44 -40.24
CA LYS A 95 -18.70 -2.84 -41.23
C LYS A 95 -18.71 -4.35 -41.47
N ILE A 96 -18.81 -5.16 -40.42
CA ILE A 96 -18.92 -6.63 -40.54
C ILE A 96 -20.20 -7.02 -41.27
N LYS A 97 -21.33 -6.37 -40.96
CA LYS A 97 -22.60 -6.62 -41.64
C LYS A 97 -22.49 -6.34 -43.14
N LYS A 98 -21.90 -5.20 -43.51
CA LYS A 98 -21.68 -4.84 -44.92
C LYS A 98 -20.77 -5.84 -45.64
N LEU A 99 -19.65 -6.22 -45.02
CA LEU A 99 -18.75 -7.24 -45.57
C LEU A 99 -19.44 -8.58 -45.78
N ARG A 100 -20.35 -8.96 -44.86
CA ARG A 100 -21.17 -10.17 -45.01
C ARG A 100 -22.10 -10.04 -46.21
N GLU A 101 -22.82 -8.93 -46.32
CA GLU A 101 -23.75 -8.68 -47.43
C GLU A 101 -23.02 -8.69 -48.78
N ASP A 102 -21.84 -8.05 -48.88
CA ASP A 102 -21.00 -8.03 -50.08
C ASP A 102 -20.42 -9.42 -50.42
N HIS A 103 -20.25 -10.32 -49.43
CA HIS A 103 -19.73 -11.68 -49.64
C HIS A 103 -20.82 -12.70 -50.05
N PHE A 104 -22.09 -12.38 -49.79
CA PHE A 104 -23.24 -13.24 -50.07
C PHE A 104 -24.18 -12.65 -51.15
N SER A 105 -23.79 -11.53 -51.79
CA SER A 105 -24.38 -10.95 -53.00
C SER A 105 -23.63 -11.42 -54.25
#